data_AF-A0A352KAT5-F1
#
_entry.id   AF-A0A352KAT5-F1
#
_cell.length_a   1.000
_cell.length_b   1.000
_cell.length_c   1.000
_cell.angle_alpha   90.00
_cell.angle_beta   90.00
_cell.angle_gamma   90.00
#
_symmetry.space_group_name_H-M   'P 1'
#
loop_
_entity.id
_entity.type
_entity.pdbx_description
1 polymer ?
#
loop_
_entity_poly.entity_id
_entity_poly.type
_entity_poly.pdbx_seq_one_letter_code
_entity_poly.pdbx_strand_id
1 'polypeptide(L)' 'RALGVVGLMNVQFAVKDGDIYILEVNPRASRTVPFVAKTIGQPIAKIAARIMA' A
#
# COMPACT_ATOMS: atom_id res chain seq x y z
N ARG A 1 11.78 3.80 2.09
CA ARG A 1 12.93 4.42 2.81
C ARG A 1 12.78 5.93 2.93
N ALA A 2 12.65 6.69 1.84
CA ALA A 2 12.51 8.16 1.90
C ALA A 2 11.40 8.68 2.84
N LEU A 3 10.25 7.98 2.89
CA LEU A 3 9.11 8.36 3.74
C LEU A 3 9.10 7.72 5.13
N GLY A 4 10.09 6.89 5.48
CA GLY A 4 10.14 6.24 6.81
C GLY A 4 8.92 5.36 7.17
N VAL A 5 8.15 4.87 6.19
CA VAL A 5 6.93 4.10 6.44
C VAL A 5 7.22 2.80 7.20
N VAL A 6 6.47 2.58 8.27
CA VAL A 6 6.37 1.33 9.04
C VAL A 6 4.90 0.90 9.04
N GLY A 7 4.61 -0.32 8.57
CA GLY A 7 3.23 -0.80 8.37
C GLY A 7 2.77 -0.72 6.91
N LEU A 8 1.52 -0.33 6.67
CA LEU A 8 0.91 -0.27 5.33
C LEU A 8 1.05 1.11 4.70
N MET A 9 1.16 1.11 3.37
CA MET A 9 0.98 2.30 2.54
C MET A 9 0.25 1.96 1.25
N ASN A 10 -0.32 2.97 0.63
CA ASN A 10 -0.90 2.91 -0.70
C ASN A 10 -0.31 4.03 -1.56
N VAL A 11 0.02 3.72 -2.82
CA VAL A 11 0.48 4.69 -3.81
C VAL A 11 -0.48 4.64 -4.98
N GLN A 12 -0.83 5.81 -5.49
CA GLN A 12 -1.65 5.94 -6.69
C GLN A 12 -0.77 6.49 -7.81
N PHE A 13 -0.83 5.82 -8.96
CA PHE A 13 -0.06 6.17 -10.15
C PHE A 13 -1.00 6.47 -11.32
N ALA A 14 -0.54 7.32 -12.24
CA ALA A 14 -1.09 7.42 -13.58
C ALA A 14 -0.06 6.89 -14.58
N VAL A 15 -0.53 6.14 -15.58
CA VAL A 15 0.32 5.65 -16.67
C VAL A 15 -0.19 6.25 -17.97
N LYS A 16 0.68 6.96 -18.69
CA LYS A 16 0.34 7.61 -19.95
C LYS A 16 1.52 7.51 -20.89
N ASP A 17 1.29 7.04 -22.11
CA ASP A 17 2.30 6.94 -23.18
C ASP A 17 3.58 6.18 -22.76
N GLY A 18 3.45 5.21 -21.85
CA GLY A 18 4.57 4.44 -21.29
C GLY A 18 5.23 5.05 -20.06
N ASP A 19 4.93 6.31 -19.74
CA ASP A 19 5.45 7.01 -18.58
C ASP A 19 4.60 6.77 -17.33
N ILE A 20 5.27 6.63 -16.18
CA ILE A 20 4.66 6.45 -14.86
C ILE A 20 4.76 7.74 -14.07
N TYR A 21 3.60 8.26 -13.66
CA TYR A 21 3.47 9.46 -12.84
C TYR A 21 2.94 9.09 -11.45
N ILE A 22 3.49 9.69 -10.40
CA ILE A 22 2.98 9.55 -9.04
C ILE A 22 1.89 10.59 -8.83
N LEU A 23 0.70 10.16 -8.41
CA LEU A 23 -0.40 11.04 -8.05
C LEU A 23 -0.30 11.41 -6.57
N GLU A 24 -0.31 10.40 -5.70
CA GLU A 24 -0.22 10.58 -4.26
C GLU A 24 0.29 9.34 -3.55
N VAL A 25 0.78 9.54 -2.32
CA VAL A 25 1.18 8.49 -1.40
C VAL A 25 0.40 8.64 -0.11
N ASN A 26 -0.29 7.57 0.31
CA ASN A 26 -1.00 7.47 1.56
C ASN A 26 -0.23 6.52 2.49
N PRO A 27 0.54 7.01 3.49
CA PRO A 27 1.27 6.16 4.44
C PRO A 27 0.34 5.58 5.52
N ARG A 28 -0.73 4.92 5.08
CA ARG A 28 -1.76 4.29 5.89
C ARG A 28 -2.42 3.16 5.09
N ALA A 29 -3.21 2.34 5.77
CA ALA A 29 -4.07 1.37 5.10
C ALA A 29 -5.09 2.08 4.19
N SER A 30 -5.25 1.57 2.96
CA SER A 30 -6.30 2.00 2.03
C SER A 30 -7.52 1.08 2.12
N ARG A 31 -8.63 1.53 1.55
CA ARG A 31 -9.85 0.74 1.41
C ARG A 31 -9.70 -0.53 0.56
N THR A 32 -8.62 -0.66 -0.21
CA THR A 32 -8.35 -1.84 -1.05
C THR A 32 -7.67 -2.98 -0.29
N VAL A 33 -7.17 -2.74 0.93
CA VAL A 33 -6.44 -3.74 1.73
C VAL A 33 -7.26 -5.03 1.97
N PRO A 34 -8.55 -5.01 2.36
CA PRO A 34 -9.31 -6.24 2.57
C PRO A 34 -9.51 -7.05 1.28
N PHE A 35 -9.67 -6.37 0.14
CA PHE A 35 -9.78 -7.02 -1.16
C PHE A 35 -8.48 -7.74 -1.51
N VAL A 36 -7.34 -7.03 -1.47
CA VAL A 36 -6.02 -7.61 -1.76
C VAL A 36 -5.72 -8.79 -0.85
N ALA A 37 -5.97 -8.67 0.45
CA ALA A 37 -5.74 -9.73 1.43
C ALA A 37 -6.47 -11.03 1.07
N LYS A 38 -7.73 -10.94 0.60
CA LYS A 38 -8.51 -12.08 0.14
C LYS A 38 -7.98 -12.64 -1.18
N THR A 39 -7.66 -11.77 -2.14
CA THR A 39 -7.17 -12.19 -3.47
C THR A 39 -5.84 -12.94 -3.39
N ILE A 40 -4.92 -12.52 -2.52
CA ILE A 40 -3.61 -13.17 -2.37
C ILE A 40 -3.61 -14.26 -1.28
N GLY A 41 -4.71 -14.43 -0.54
CA GLY A 41 -4.82 -15.40 0.55
C GLY A 41 -3.93 -15.12 1.77
N GLN A 42 -3.52 -13.87 2.00
CA GLN A 42 -2.60 -13.49 3.09
C GLN A 42 -3.16 -12.37 3.96
N PRO A 43 -3.02 -12.45 5.29
CA PRO A 43 -3.57 -11.46 6.22
C PRO A 43 -2.65 -10.23 6.36
N ILE A 44 -2.45 -9.48 5.26
CA ILE A 44 -1.49 -8.36 5.20
C ILE A 44 -1.74 -7.26 6.24
N ALA A 45 -2.99 -7.00 6.61
CA ALA A 45 -3.31 -6.04 7.67
C ALA A 45 -2.78 -6.51 9.04
N LYS A 46 -2.89 -7.81 9.34
CA LYS A 46 -2.34 -8.41 10.58
C LYS A 46 -0.82 -8.39 10.56
N ILE A 47 -0.20 -8.66 9.41
CA ILE A 47 1.26 -8.61 9.26
C ILE A 47 1.75 -7.19 9.52
N ALA A 48 1.15 -6.19 8.89
CA ALA A 48 1.54 -4.80 9.08
C ALA A 48 1.34 -4.32 10.52
N ALA A 49 0.25 -4.73 11.19
CA ALA A 49 0.03 -4.44 12.61
C ALA A 49 1.16 -4.97 13.51
N ARG A 50 1.72 -6.15 13.19
CA ARG A 50 2.84 -6.74 13.94
C ARG A 50 4.18 -6.03 13.71
N ILE A 51 4.36 -5.34 12.58
CA ILE A 51 5.60 -4.61 12.26
C ILE A 51 5.56 -3.19 12.84
N MET A 52 4.38 -2.66 13.13
CA MET A 52 4.21 -1.36 13.80
C MET A 52 4.45 -1.42 15.31
N ALA A 53 4.47 -2.62 15.90
CA ALA A 53 4.75 -2.87 17.31
C ALA A 53 6.24 -3.08 17.55
#